data_AF-A0A2V9IFK4-F1
#
_entry.id   AF-A0A2V9IFK4-F1
#
_cell.length_a   1.000
_cell.length_b   1.000
_cell.length_c   1.000
_cell.angle_alpha   90.00
_cell.angle_beta   90.00
_cell.angle_gamma   90.00
#
_symmetry.space_group_name_H-M   'P 1'
#
loop_
_entity.id
_entity.type
_entity.pdbx_description
1 polymer ?
#
loop_
_entity_poly.entity_id
_entity_poly.type
_entity_poly.pdbx_seq_one_letter_code
_entity_poly.pdbx_strand_id
1 'polypeptide(L)'
;MKKVCLVALLAQFIVLGLAAPRTIAQENKEKEQKASRAAEARWSGVIVRLNKDTSTVTVRKQRIERIVHFDSATKWTKGTHNVDMSQFKDGDRVICLGKYDNKEFVASRIDLREPHMLP
;
A
#
# COMPACT_ATOMS: atom_id res chain seq x y z
N MET A 1 54.87 35.71 47.13
CA MET A 1 53.48 36.17 47.30
C MET A 1 52.61 35.28 46.43
N LYS A 2 52.01 34.26 47.02
CA LYS A 2 50.57 34.26 47.30
C LYS A 2 49.75 34.60 46.06
N LYS A 3 49.12 33.57 45.47
CA LYS A 3 47.76 33.63 44.90
C LYS A 3 47.70 34.46 43.59
N VAL A 4 47.20 33.99 42.47
CA VAL A 4 46.23 32.94 42.20
C VAL A 4 46.29 32.68 40.70
N CYS A 5 45.99 31.43 40.37
CA CYS A 5 45.73 30.85 39.07
C CYS A 5 45.10 31.81 38.05
N LEU A 6 45.66 31.85 36.84
CA LEU A 6 44.89 31.75 35.59
C LEU A 6 45.85 31.69 34.41
N VAL A 7 46.47 30.51 34.25
CA VAL A 7 47.02 30.09 32.96
C VAL A 7 45.82 29.81 32.05
N ALA A 8 45.26 30.87 31.46
CA ALA A 8 44.25 30.81 30.43
C ALA A 8 44.96 30.59 29.09
N LEU A 9 45.36 29.34 28.84
CA LEU A 9 45.89 28.90 27.55
C LEU A 9 45.42 27.48 27.26
N LEU A 10 44.61 27.37 26.20
CA LEU A 10 44.49 26.22 25.31
C LEU A 10 44.03 24.88 25.92
N ALA A 11 42.72 24.71 26.02
CA ALA A 11 42.09 23.39 25.85
C ALA A 11 40.60 23.55 25.48
N GLN A 12 40.32 24.19 24.33
CA GLN A 12 39.02 24.09 23.69
C GLN A 12 38.89 22.70 23.05
N PHE A 13 38.64 21.68 23.88
CA PHE A 13 38.10 20.41 23.39
C PHE A 13 36.59 20.56 23.22
N ILE A 14 36.24 20.99 22.01
CA ILE A 14 35.12 20.53 21.17
C ILE A 14 34.06 19.75 21.96
N VAL A 15 33.01 20.45 22.40
CA VAL A 15 31.74 19.83 22.81
C VAL A 15 31.05 19.33 21.53
N LEU A 16 31.27 18.06 21.24
CA LEU A 16 30.52 17.28 20.28
C LEU A 16 29.24 16.78 20.96
N GLY A 17 28.07 17.11 20.41
CA GLY A 17 26.85 16.33 20.62
C GLY A 17 25.61 17.14 21.01
N LEU A 18 24.55 16.91 20.23
CA LEU A 18 23.13 17.29 20.44
C LEU A 18 22.66 18.62 19.82
N ALA A 19 22.62 18.64 18.49
CA ALA A 19 21.52 19.28 17.76
C ALA A 19 21.27 18.49 16.46
N ALA A 20 20.45 17.44 16.54
CA ALA A 20 20.00 16.72 15.35
C ALA A 20 19.09 17.62 14.50
N PRO A 21 19.29 17.72 13.17
CA PRO A 21 18.34 18.39 12.30
C PRO A 21 17.03 17.59 12.24
N ARG A 22 15.93 18.26 12.58
CA ARG A 22 14.55 17.76 12.40
C ARG A 22 14.17 17.79 10.91
N THR A 23 14.77 16.95 10.09
CA THR A 23 14.33 16.79 8.69
C THR A 23 14.58 15.38 8.15
N ILE A 24 14.15 14.35 8.87
CA ILE A 24 13.98 12.99 8.30
C ILE A 24 12.66 12.41 8.83
N ALA A 25 11.54 13.03 8.47
CA ALA A 25 10.21 12.51 8.82
C ALA A 25 9.19 12.63 7.69
N GLN A 26 9.64 12.91 6.46
CA GLN A 26 8.73 13.04 5.31
C GLN A 26 9.12 12.19 4.09
N GLU A 27 10.32 11.60 4.03
CA GLU A 27 10.69 10.70 2.92
C GLU A 27 10.32 9.23 3.18
N ASN A 28 10.05 8.85 4.43
CA ASN A 28 9.72 7.46 4.76
C ASN A 28 8.26 7.09 4.41
N LYS A 29 7.35 8.06 4.28
CA LYS A 29 5.95 7.77 3.91
C LYS A 29 5.76 7.42 2.43
N GLU A 30 6.58 7.97 1.52
CA GLU A 30 6.53 7.58 0.10
C GLU A 30 7.28 6.27 -0.17
N LYS A 31 8.37 6.01 0.56
CA LYS A 31 9.08 4.73 0.47
C LYS A 31 8.34 3.58 1.16
N GLU A 32 7.64 3.78 2.28
CA GLU A 32 6.77 2.72 2.85
C GLU A 32 5.56 2.40 1.96
N GLN A 33 5.04 3.36 1.18
CA GLN A 33 3.98 3.09 0.21
C GLN A 33 4.46 2.32 -1.03
N LYS A 34 5.77 2.37 -1.35
CA LYS A 34 6.37 1.57 -2.43
C LYS A 34 7.04 0.28 -1.95
N ALA A 35 7.53 0.22 -0.71
CA ALA A 35 8.30 -0.91 -0.17
C ALA A 35 7.47 -1.93 0.64
N SER A 36 6.23 -1.59 1.06
CA SER A 36 5.27 -2.59 1.57
C SER A 36 4.71 -3.50 0.45
N ARG A 37 5.03 -3.21 -0.81
CA ARG A 37 4.82 -4.10 -1.95
C ARG A 37 5.96 -5.12 -2.04
N ALA A 38 6.06 -6.04 -1.08
CA ALA A 38 6.51 -7.37 -1.44
C ALA A 38 5.59 -7.82 -2.59
N ALA A 39 6.12 -7.93 -3.81
CA ALA A 39 5.39 -7.95 -5.08
C ALA A 39 3.98 -8.56 -4.99
N GLU A 40 3.00 -7.71 -4.68
CA GLU A 40 1.63 -8.17 -4.48
C GLU A 40 1.08 -8.56 -5.85
N ALA A 41 0.58 -9.78 -5.95
CA ALA A 41 0.02 -10.29 -7.20
C ALA A 41 -1.14 -9.38 -7.61
N ARG A 42 -1.13 -8.96 -8.87
CA ARG A 42 -2.13 -8.05 -9.42
C ARG A 42 -2.86 -8.71 -10.58
N TRP A 43 -4.19 -8.76 -10.46
CA TRP A 43 -5.09 -9.18 -11.52
C TRP A 43 -6.01 -8.03 -11.89
N SER A 44 -6.19 -7.73 -13.17
CA SER A 44 -7.10 -6.67 -13.61
C SER A 44 -7.94 -7.16 -14.76
N GLY A 45 -9.23 -6.83 -14.72
CA GLY A 45 -10.21 -7.29 -15.68
C GLY A 45 -11.58 -6.74 -15.38
N VAL A 46 -12.59 -7.43 -15.89
CA VAL A 46 -14.01 -7.13 -15.69
C VAL A 46 -14.64 -8.21 -14.83
N ILE A 47 -15.48 -7.83 -13.89
CA ILE A 47 -16.28 -8.79 -13.11
C ILE A 47 -17.26 -9.47 -14.04
N VAL A 48 -17.16 -10.79 -14.14
CA VAL A 48 -18.14 -11.65 -14.84
C VAL A 48 -19.23 -12.09 -13.88
N ARG A 49 -18.85 -12.38 -12.63
CA ARG A 49 -19.76 -12.83 -11.60
C ARG A 49 -19.19 -12.52 -10.22
N LEU A 50 -20.00 -11.95 -9.34
CA LEU A 50 -19.73 -11.84 -7.91
C LEU A 50 -20.60 -12.82 -7.12
N ASN A 51 -20.00 -13.81 -6.47
CA ASN A 51 -20.70 -14.76 -5.59
C ASN A 51 -20.33 -14.48 -4.12
N LYS A 52 -21.32 -14.06 -3.33
CA LYS A 52 -21.16 -13.73 -1.92
C LYS A 52 -21.20 -14.96 -1.02
N ASP A 53 -21.91 -16.02 -1.42
CA ASP A 53 -22.05 -17.24 -0.63
C ASP A 53 -20.74 -18.02 -0.58
N THR A 54 -19.99 -18.01 -1.68
CA THR A 54 -18.68 -18.64 -1.79
C THR A 54 -17.51 -17.66 -1.59
N SER A 55 -17.80 -16.38 -1.36
CA SER A 55 -16.80 -15.30 -1.26
C SER A 55 -15.80 -15.28 -2.43
N THR A 56 -16.32 -15.38 -3.65
CA THR A 56 -15.51 -15.40 -4.88
C THR A 56 -15.98 -14.39 -5.91
N VAL A 57 -15.04 -13.71 -6.57
CA VAL A 57 -15.26 -12.88 -7.76
C VAL A 57 -14.62 -13.54 -8.97
N THR A 58 -15.38 -13.80 -10.02
CA THR A 58 -14.81 -14.19 -11.31
C THR A 58 -14.45 -12.93 -12.09
N VAL A 59 -13.15 -12.72 -12.32
CA VAL A 59 -12.62 -11.56 -13.05
C VAL A 59 -12.01 -12.02 -14.36
N ARG A 60 -12.56 -11.52 -15.47
CA ARG A 60 -12.10 -11.82 -16.83
C ARG A 60 -11.17 -10.74 -17.35
N LYS A 61 -9.99 -11.17 -17.78
CA LYS A 61 -9.04 -10.36 -18.54
C LYS A 61 -8.98 -10.89 -19.98
N GLN A 62 -9.53 -10.11 -20.91
CA GLN A 62 -9.64 -10.52 -22.33
C GLN A 62 -10.39 -11.86 -22.48
N ARG A 63 -9.68 -12.96 -22.75
CA ARG A 63 -10.23 -14.32 -22.89
C ARG A 63 -9.95 -15.23 -21.70
N ILE A 64 -9.25 -14.75 -20.68
CA ILE A 64 -8.84 -15.54 -19.51
C ILE A 64 -9.70 -15.14 -18.32
N GLU A 65 -10.40 -16.09 -17.74
CA GLU A 65 -11.15 -15.91 -16.50
C GLU A 65 -10.34 -16.41 -15.31
N ARG A 66 -10.50 -15.73 -14.17
CA ARG A 66 -9.88 -16.12 -12.92
C ARG A 66 -10.85 -15.95 -11.77
N ILE A 67 -10.85 -16.93 -10.88
CA ILE A 67 -11.56 -16.88 -9.61
C ILE A 67 -10.66 -16.19 -8.60
N VAL A 68 -11.17 -15.12 -8.01
CA VAL A 68 -10.54 -14.32 -6.97
C VAL A 68 -11.32 -14.57 -5.68
N HIS A 69 -10.67 -15.15 -4.69
CA HIS A 69 -11.24 -15.33 -3.36
C HIS A 69 -11.08 -14.05 -2.57
N PHE A 70 -12.12 -13.67 -1.83
CA PHE A 70 -12.08 -12.57 -0.89
C PHE A 70 -12.58 -13.05 0.47
N ASP A 71 -12.29 -12.26 1.49
CA ASP A 71 -12.65 -12.51 2.87
C ASP A 71 -13.12 -11.19 3.53
N SER A 72 -13.40 -11.25 4.83
CA SER A 72 -13.78 -10.06 5.61
C SER A 72 -12.63 -9.06 5.81
N ALA A 73 -11.38 -9.47 5.59
CA ALA A 73 -10.21 -8.59 5.65
C ALA A 73 -9.95 -7.87 4.32
N THR A 74 -10.62 -8.29 3.25
CA THR A 74 -10.46 -7.73 1.91
C THR A 74 -10.98 -6.30 1.85
N LYS A 75 -10.10 -5.39 1.42
CA LYS A 75 -10.44 -3.98 1.27
C LYS A 75 -11.13 -3.72 -0.06
N TRP A 76 -12.31 -3.14 -0.02
CA TRP A 76 -13.05 -2.72 -1.20
C TRP A 76 -12.85 -1.21 -1.41
N THR A 77 -12.25 -0.82 -2.53
CA THR A 77 -11.92 0.59 -2.82
C THR A 77 -12.45 1.02 -4.19
N LYS A 78 -12.69 2.31 -4.38
CA LYS A 78 -12.90 2.95 -5.68
C LYS A 78 -11.94 4.13 -5.76
N GLY A 79 -10.77 3.92 -6.36
CA GLY A 79 -9.73 4.94 -6.42
C GLY A 79 -9.13 5.22 -5.04
N THR A 80 -9.41 6.39 -4.48
CA THR A 80 -8.94 6.80 -3.13
C THR A 80 -9.94 6.55 -2.02
N HIS A 81 -11.17 6.15 -2.35
CA HIS A 81 -12.25 5.98 -1.38
C HIS A 81 -12.44 4.50 -1.04
N ASN A 82 -12.69 4.20 0.24
CA ASN A 82 -13.22 2.90 0.63
C ASN A 82 -14.70 2.85 0.28
N VAL A 83 -15.14 1.74 -0.29
CA VAL A 83 -16.53 1.52 -0.72
C VAL A 83 -17.01 0.17 -0.21
N ASP A 84 -18.32 -0.02 -0.23
CA ASP A 84 -18.91 -1.31 0.11
C ASP A 84 -18.91 -2.26 -1.10
N MET A 85 -18.86 -3.57 -0.82
CA MET A 85 -18.94 -4.62 -1.85
C MET A 85 -20.22 -4.50 -2.71
N SER A 86 -21.32 -3.96 -2.17
CA SER A 86 -22.57 -3.72 -2.90
C SER A 86 -22.45 -2.77 -4.10
N GLN A 87 -21.38 -1.96 -4.16
CA GLN A 87 -21.11 -1.07 -5.29
C GLN A 87 -20.54 -1.82 -6.49
N PHE A 88 -20.02 -3.03 -6.30
CA PHE A 88 -19.44 -3.85 -7.36
C PHE A 88 -20.51 -4.67 -8.04
N LYS A 89 -20.62 -4.53 -9.36
CA LYS A 89 -21.60 -5.21 -10.19
C LYS A 89 -20.91 -5.99 -11.31
N ASP A 90 -21.63 -6.96 -11.86
CA ASP A 90 -21.18 -7.66 -13.05
C ASP A 90 -21.05 -6.65 -14.20
N GLY A 91 -19.95 -6.74 -14.95
CA GLY A 91 -19.58 -5.76 -15.98
C GLY A 91 -18.64 -4.65 -15.51
N ASP A 92 -18.44 -4.48 -14.21
CA ASP A 92 -17.52 -3.47 -13.69
C ASP A 92 -16.05 -3.86 -13.90
N ARG A 93 -15.22 -2.86 -14.17
CA ARG A 93 -13.77 -3.05 -14.25
C ARG A 93 -13.17 -3.01 -12.86
N VAL A 94 -12.30 -3.96 -12.54
CA VAL A 94 -11.63 -4.02 -11.25
C VAL A 94 -10.13 -4.32 -11.38
N ILE A 95 -9.41 -3.97 -10.33
CA ILE A 95 -8.05 -4.41 -10.06
C ILE A 95 -8.06 -5.14 -8.72
N CYS A 96 -7.83 -6.44 -8.76
CA CYS A 96 -7.62 -7.28 -7.59
C CYS A 96 -6.13 -7.31 -7.28
N LEU A 97 -5.78 -6.99 -6.03
CA LEU A 97 -4.45 -7.13 -5.48
C LEU A 97 -4.51 -8.20 -4.40
N GLY A 98 -3.47 -9.02 -4.30
CA GLY A 98 -3.42 -10.08 -3.31
C GLY A 98 -2.24 -11.02 -3.52
N LYS A 99 -2.44 -12.29 -3.18
CA LYS A 99 -1.39 -13.32 -3.26
C LYS A 99 -1.96 -14.57 -3.92
N TYR A 100 -1.07 -15.39 -4.46
CA TYR A 100 -1.44 -16.74 -4.88
C TYR A 100 -1.24 -17.70 -3.73
N ASP A 101 -2.29 -18.41 -3.34
CA ASP A 101 -2.24 -19.52 -2.40
C ASP A 101 -2.61 -20.80 -3.14
N ASN A 102 -1.66 -21.74 -3.29
CA ASN A 102 -1.89 -23.04 -3.92
C ASN A 102 -2.67 -23.02 -5.26
N LYS A 103 -2.42 -21.99 -6.10
CA LYS A 103 -3.06 -21.67 -7.41
C LYS A 103 -4.31 -20.80 -7.36
N GLU A 104 -4.89 -20.62 -6.18
CA GLU A 104 -6.00 -19.69 -5.97
C GLU A 104 -5.47 -18.27 -5.77
N PHE A 105 -6.22 -17.28 -6.25
CA PHE A 105 -5.87 -15.88 -6.04
C PHE A 105 -6.68 -15.36 -4.87
N VAL A 106 -6.03 -15.08 -3.74
CA VAL A 106 -6.67 -14.50 -2.55
C VAL A 106 -6.42 -13.00 -2.57
N ALA A 107 -7.48 -12.21 -2.71
CA ALA A 107 -7.40 -10.76 -2.75
C ALA A 107 -7.26 -10.18 -1.34
N SER A 108 -6.33 -9.25 -1.19
CA SER A 108 -6.23 -8.35 -0.03
C SER A 108 -7.01 -7.04 -0.27
N ARG A 109 -7.13 -6.65 -1.55
CA ARG A 109 -7.84 -5.44 -1.97
C ARG A 109 -8.44 -5.61 -3.36
N ILE A 110 -9.69 -5.19 -3.53
CA ILE A 110 -10.38 -5.10 -4.80
C ILE A 110 -10.74 -3.64 -5.06
N ASP A 111 -10.15 -3.08 -6.11
CA ASP A 111 -10.32 -1.68 -6.48
C ASP A 111 -11.20 -1.55 -7.72
N LEU A 112 -12.36 -0.91 -7.54
CA LEU A 112 -13.29 -0.56 -8.60
C LEU A 112 -12.67 0.53 -9.47
N ARG A 113 -12.66 0.27 -10.78
CA ARG A 113 -12.18 1.20 -11.79
C ARG A 113 -13.31 1.58 -12.70
N GLU A 114 -13.40 2.86 -12.98
CA GLU A 114 -14.34 3.33 -13.98
C GLU A 114 -13.99 2.73 -15.35
N PRO A 115 -15.00 2.43 -16.18
CA PRO A 115 -14.77 2.05 -17.56
C PRO A 115 -13.95 3.15 -18.21
N HIS A 116 -12.82 2.79 -18.81
CA HIS A 116 -12.06 3.74 -19.62
C HIS A 116 -12.88 4.01 -20.89
N MET A 117 -13.79 4.97 -20.81
CA MET A 117 -14.42 5.61 -21.95
C MET A 117 -13.34 6.53 -22.53
N LEU A 118 -12.68 6.08 -23.60
CA LEU A 118 -11.94 7.02 -24.44
C LEU A 118 -12.98 7.90 -25.15
N PRO A 119 -12.78 9.23 -25.19
CA PRO A 119 -13.63 10.15 -25.94
C PRO A 119 -13.61 9.85 -27.44
#